data_AF-A0A8C6RUV2-F1
#
_entry.id   AF-A0A8C6RUV2-F1
#
_cell.length_a   1.000
_cell.length_b   1.000
_cell.length_c   1.000
_cell.angle_alpha   90.00
_cell.angle_beta   90.00
_cell.angle_gamma   90.00
#
_symmetry.space_group_name_H-M   'P 1'
#
loop_
_entity.id
_entity.type
_entity.pdbx_description
1 polymer ?
#
loop_
_entity_poly.entity_id
_entity_poly.type
_entity_poly.pdbx_seq_one_letter_code
_entity_poly.pdbx_strand_id
1 'polypeptide(L)'
;MASLRDQLIVNLLMEEQTPQNKITVVGVGAVGIACAIIILMKDLADELALDVMEDKLKGEMMDLQHGNLFLKTPKIVSGKDYSAGAPNFHHD
;
A
#
# COMPACT_ATOMS: atom_id res chain seq x y z
N MET A 1 17.12 23.26 12.71
CA MET A 1 16.31 22.78 13.85
C MET A 1 15.95 21.34 13.55
N ALA A 2 16.22 20.39 14.45
CA ALA A 2 15.84 18.99 14.27
C ALA A 2 14.31 18.85 14.35
N SER A 3 13.70 17.94 13.59
CA SER A 3 12.25 17.76 13.63
C SER A 3 11.85 17.03 14.93
N LEU A 4 10.59 17.20 15.36
CA LEU A 4 10.03 16.48 16.52
C LEU A 4 10.13 14.96 16.35
N ARG A 5 10.09 14.45 15.10
CA ARG A 5 10.24 13.01 14.82
C ARG A 5 11.65 12.54 15.17
N ASP A 6 12.67 13.32 14.78
CA ASP A 6 14.08 12.97 15.00
C ASP A 6 14.48 13.04 16.49
N GLN A 7 13.75 13.82 17.29
CA GLN A 7 13.94 13.89 18.73
C GLN A 7 13.28 12.74 19.49
N LEU A 8 12.20 12.17 18.94
CA LEU A 8 11.40 11.15 19.61
C LEU A 8 11.71 9.73 19.14
N ILE A 9 12.12 9.57 17.88
CA ILE A 9 12.37 8.29 17.23
C ILE A 9 13.85 8.22 16.86
N VAL A 10 14.55 7.22 17.41
CA VAL A 10 15.93 6.92 17.04
C VAL A 10 15.89 5.87 15.92
N ASN A 11 16.19 6.29 14.70
CA ASN A 11 16.34 5.36 13.57
C ASN A 11 17.65 4.59 13.73
N LEU A 12 17.55 3.31 14.08
CA LEU A 12 18.70 2.41 14.22
C LEU A 12 19.25 1.91 12.87
N LEU A 13 18.42 1.87 11.83
CA LEU A 13 18.78 1.45 10.47
C LEU A 13 18.04 2.34 9.46
N MET A 14 18.65 2.61 8.31
CA MET A 14 17.93 3.17 7.15
C MET A 14 17.08 2.05 6.54
N GLU A 15 15.80 2.03 6.88
CA GLU A 15 14.88 0.99 6.44
C GLU A 15 14.41 1.27 5.01
N GLU A 16 15.05 0.64 4.03
CA GLU A 16 14.41 0.41 2.74
C GLU A 16 13.40 -0.72 2.94
N GLN A 17 12.19 -0.39 3.41
CA GLN A 17 11.15 -1.39 3.61
C GLN A 17 10.66 -1.93 2.26
N THR A 18 11.27 -3.03 1.83
CA THR A 18 10.77 -3.83 0.71
C THR A 18 9.60 -4.69 1.19
N PRO A 19 8.39 -4.53 0.64
CA PRO A 19 7.27 -5.38 1.01
C PRO A 19 7.56 -6.84 0.61
N GLN A 20 7.32 -7.78 1.52
CA GLN A 20 7.51 -9.21 1.24
C GLN A 20 6.30 -9.78 0.48
N ASN A 21 5.09 -9.44 0.94
CA ASN A 21 3.84 -9.88 0.32
C ASN A 21 3.13 -8.70 -0.33
N LYS A 22 3.50 -8.44 -1.58
CA LYS A 22 2.87 -7.40 -2.40
C LYS A 22 1.75 -7.98 -3.26
N ILE A 23 0.54 -7.45 -3.11
CA ILE A 23 -0.61 -7.82 -3.94
C ILE A 23 -1.05 -6.61 -4.76
N THR A 24 -1.26 -6.81 -6.06
CA THR A 24 -1.76 -5.78 -6.96
C THR A 24 -3.15 -6.15 -7.46
N VAL A 25 -4.11 -5.23 -7.35
CA VAL A 25 -5.45 -5.37 -7.92
C VAL A 25 -5.61 -4.39 -9.07
N VAL A 26 -5.76 -4.92 -10.27
CA VAL A 26 -6.00 -4.14 -11.49
C VAL A 26 -7.50 -4.02 -11.71
N GLY A 27 -8.04 -2.80 -11.63
CA GLY A 27 -9.47 -2.55 -11.83
C GLY A 27 -10.23 -2.19 -10.57
N VAL A 28 -10.33 -0.91 -10.20
CA VAL A 28 -11.14 -0.43 -9.06
C VAL A 28 -12.65 -0.31 -9.33
N GLY A 29 -13.18 -1.26 -10.09
CA GLY A 29 -14.63 -1.50 -10.17
C GLY A 29 -15.18 -2.08 -8.85
N ALA A 30 -16.49 -2.32 -8.79
CA ALA A 30 -17.12 -2.91 -7.60
C ALA A 30 -16.48 -4.25 -7.19
N VAL A 31 -16.07 -5.06 -8.18
CA VAL A 31 -15.40 -6.35 -7.94
C VAL A 31 -13.98 -6.14 -7.40
N GLY A 32 -13.19 -5.24 -7.98
CA GLY A 32 -11.81 -5.04 -7.53
C GLY A 32 -11.72 -4.46 -6.12
N ILE A 33 -12.66 -3.58 -5.74
CA ILE A 33 -12.73 -3.04 -4.38
C ILE A 33 -13.12 -4.12 -3.38
N ALA A 34 -14.10 -4.97 -3.72
CA ALA A 34 -14.45 -6.11 -2.88
C ALA A 34 -13.24 -7.05 -2.66
N CYS A 35 -12.49 -7.34 -3.72
CA CYS A 35 -11.26 -8.12 -3.64
C CYS A 35 -10.20 -7.45 -2.75
N ALA A 36 -9.95 -6.15 -2.95
CA ALA A 36 -9.02 -5.36 -2.14
C ALA A 36 -9.36 -5.42 -0.64
N ILE A 37 -10.62 -5.19 -0.29
CA ILE A 37 -11.10 -5.24 1.11
C ILE A 37 -10.91 -6.63 1.70
N ILE A 38 -11.26 -7.71 0.96
CA ILE A 38 -11.10 -9.08 1.45
C ILE A 38 -9.62 -9.42 1.69
N ILE A 39 -8.72 -8.99 0.81
CA ILE A 39 -7.27 -9.17 0.97
C ILE A 39 -6.76 -8.48 2.23
N LEU A 40 -7.20 -7.23 2.45
CA LEU A 40 -6.83 -6.44 3.64
C LEU A 40 -7.40 -7.04 4.93
N MET A 41 -8.67 -7.48 4.91
CA MET A 41 -9.32 -8.10 6.07
C MET A 41 -8.73 -9.47 6.43
N LYS A 42 -8.20 -10.20 5.44
CA LYS A 42 -7.56 -11.50 5.65
C LYS A 42 -6.07 -11.40 5.97
N ASP A 43 -5.51 -10.19 6.05
CA ASP A 43 -4.10 -9.97 6.39
C ASP A 43 -3.14 -10.69 5.43
N LEU A 44 -3.48 -10.70 4.13
CA LEU A 44 -2.74 -11.45 3.11
C LEU A 44 -1.65 -10.63 2.39
N ALA A 45 -1.63 -9.32 2.60
CA ALA A 45 -0.69 -8.41 1.94
C ALA A 45 -0.09 -7.42 2.93
N ASP A 46 1.22 -7.19 2.81
CA ASP A 46 1.96 -6.13 3.48
C ASP A 46 1.85 -4.81 2.69
N GLU A 47 1.79 -4.93 1.36
CA GLU A 47 1.56 -3.82 0.45
C GLU A 47 0.46 -4.18 -0.54
N LEU A 48 -0.59 -3.36 -0.58
CA LEU A 48 -1.67 -3.48 -1.56
C LEU A 48 -1.54 -2.34 -2.58
N ALA A 49 -1.40 -2.70 -3.85
CA ALA A 49 -1.40 -1.76 -4.96
C ALA A 49 -2.74 -1.80 -5.70
N LEU A 50 -3.36 -0.63 -5.92
CA LEU A 50 -4.59 -0.47 -6.69
C LEU A 50 -4.30 0.27 -8.01
N ASP A 51 -4.64 -0.36 -9.14
CA ASP A 51 -4.49 0.20 -10.48
C ASP A 51 -5.86 0.54 -11.11
N VAL A 52 -5.86 1.58 -11.97
CA VAL A 52 -6.87 2.30 -12.78
C VAL A 52 -7.72 3.46 -12.21
N MET A 53 -7.93 4.45 -13.10
CA MET A 53 -8.79 5.65 -13.08
C MET A 53 -8.65 6.60 -11.87
N GLU A 54 -7.83 7.64 -12.04
CA GLU A 54 -7.46 8.66 -11.04
C GLU A 54 -8.64 9.26 -10.26
N ASP A 55 -9.75 9.57 -10.93
CA ASP A 55 -10.87 10.28 -10.29
C ASP A 55 -11.61 9.43 -9.26
N LYS A 56 -11.79 8.13 -9.53
CA LYS A 56 -12.46 7.21 -8.60
C LYS A 56 -11.47 6.59 -7.61
N LEU A 57 -10.24 6.36 -8.05
CA LEU A 57 -9.18 5.72 -7.27
C LEU A 57 -8.81 6.52 -6.02
N LYS A 58 -8.78 7.86 -6.11
CA LYS A 58 -8.39 8.70 -4.97
C LYS A 58 -9.39 8.63 -3.81
N GLY A 59 -10.70 8.58 -4.10
CA GLY A 59 -11.73 8.47 -3.08
C GLY A 59 -11.67 7.13 -2.34
N GLU A 60 -11.54 6.05 -3.10
CA GLU A 60 -11.48 4.69 -2.56
C GLU A 60 -10.16 4.44 -1.80
N MET A 61 -9.04 5.00 -2.28
CA MET A 61 -7.77 4.95 -1.54
C MET A 61 -7.86 5.68 -0.20
N MET A 62 -8.50 6.85 -0.16
CA MET A 62 -8.70 7.58 1.11
C MET A 62 -9.59 6.79 2.07
N ASP A 63 -10.64 6.15 1.57
CA ASP A 63 -11.52 5.31 2.40
C ASP A 63 -10.74 4.14 3.02
N LEU A 64 -9.93 3.45 2.22
CA LEU A 64 -9.07 2.36 2.70
C LEU A 64 -7.98 2.83 3.68
N GLN A 65 -7.38 4.00 3.46
CA GLN A 65 -6.39 4.58 4.38
C GLN A 65 -7.02 5.01 5.71
N HIS A 66 -8.23 5.55 5.72
CA HIS A 66 -8.97 5.82 6.95
C HIS A 66 -9.36 4.52 7.67
N GLY A 67 -9.71 3.49 6.91
CA GLY A 67 -9.93 2.14 7.41
C GLY A 67 -8.66 1.45 7.93
N ASN A 68 -7.47 2.00 7.65
CA ASN A 68 -6.20 1.37 8.02
C ASN A 68 -5.99 1.23 9.52
N LEU A 69 -6.73 1.98 10.35
CA LEU A 69 -6.74 1.78 11.79
C LEU A 69 -7.29 0.39 12.20
N PHE A 70 -8.15 -0.19 11.36
CA PHE A 70 -8.78 -1.51 11.56
C PHE A 70 -8.12 -2.61 10.73
N LEU A 71 -7.19 -2.25 9.84
CA LEU A 71 -6.48 -3.16 8.97
C LEU A 71 -5.04 -3.30 9.45
N LYS A 72 -4.43 -4.44 9.18
CA LYS A 72 -3.03 -4.70 9.55
C LYS A 72 -2.03 -4.39 8.43
N THR A 73 -2.53 -4.05 7.23
CA THR A 73 -1.71 -3.79 6.06
C THR A 73 -1.08 -2.41 6.14
N PRO A 74 0.25 -2.29 6.33
CA PRO A 74 0.89 -1.01 6.62
C PRO A 74 0.88 -0.03 5.44
N LYS A 75 0.73 -0.51 4.20
CA LYS A 75 0.94 0.33 3.02
C LYS A 75 -0.05 0.03 1.89
N ILE A 76 -0.91 1.00 1.60
CA ILE A 76 -1.84 0.96 0.46
C ILE A 76 -1.38 2.02 -0.54
N VAL A 77 -0.95 1.57 -1.72
CA VAL A 77 -0.47 2.42 -2.80
C VAL A 77 -1.46 2.41 -3.96
N SER A 78 -1.59 3.54 -4.64
CA SER A 78 -2.37 3.64 -5.87
C SER A 78 -1.54 4.36 -6.93
N GLY A 79 -1.63 3.90 -8.17
CA GLY A 79 -0.82 4.45 -9.24
C GLY A 79 -1.13 3.80 -10.58
N LYS A 80 -0.96 4.58 -11.64
CA LYS A 80 -1.09 4.14 -13.04
C LYS A 80 0.20 3.48 -13.54
N ASP A 81 1.30 3.66 -12.82
CA ASP A 81 2.60 3.12 -13.17
C ASP A 81 2.76 1.70 -12.63
N TYR A 82 2.79 0.74 -13.55
CA TYR A 82 3.15 -0.66 -13.29
C TYR A 82 4.54 -0.85 -12.66
N SER A 83 5.36 0.20 -12.63
CA SER A 83 6.61 0.27 -11.83
C SER A 83 6.33 -0.04 -10.35
N ALA A 84 5.19 0.42 -9.84
CA ALA A 84 4.74 0.11 -8.49
C ALA A 84 4.16 -1.30 -8.34
N GLY A 85 4.12 -2.14 -9.38
CA GLY A 85 3.67 -3.54 -9.33
C GLY A 85 4.80 -4.55 -9.58
N ALA A 86 6.00 -4.10 -9.95
CA ALA A 86 7.12 -4.99 -10.17
C ALA A 86 7.64 -5.53 -8.82
N PRO A 87 7.71 -6.87 -8.63
CA PRO A 87 8.58 -7.42 -7.61
C PRO A 87 10.00 -6.99 -7.98
N ASN A 88 10.71 -6.36 -7.04
CA ASN A 88 12.15 -6.13 -7.15
C ASN A 88 12.85 -7.49 -7.14
N PHE A 89 12.82 -8.21 -8.27
CA PHE A 89 13.76 -9.29 -8.52
C PHE A 89 15.12 -8.62 -8.63
N HIS A 90 15.88 -8.69 -7.53
CA HIS A 90 17.33 -8.62 -7.59
C HIS A 90 17.76 -9.71 -8.57
N HIS A 91 18.11 -9.27 -9.78
CA HIS A 91 18.81 -10.09 -10.74
C HIS A 91 20.26 -10.13 -10.27
N ASP A 92 20.68 -11.26 -9.70
CA ASP A 92 22.09 -11.68 -9.77
C ASP A 92 22.53 -11.81 -11.25
#